data_AF-A0A9N8W9J2-F1
#
_entry.id   AF-A0A9N8W9J2-F1
#
_cell.length_a   1.000
_cell.length_b   1.000
_cell.length_c   1.000
_cell.angle_alpha   90.00
_cell.angle_beta   90.00
_cell.angle_gamma   90.00
#
_symmetry.space_group_name_H-M   'P 1'
#
loop_
_entity.id
_entity.type
_entity.pdbx_description
1 polymer ?
#
loop_
_entity_poly.entity_id
_entity_poly.type
_entity_poly.pdbx_seq_one_letter_code
_entity_poly.pdbx_strand_id
1 'polypeptide(L)'
;MSIKTFAFNGYKKESKIILELIEFFGINQSVDVSLNYFDDIDTISQRVIDEYNLHVKLSDIRLNASLMPDSHNSSGIQAYYYFAFIFDDLMVFKGIDYIDVIKGLEGRENNLPPLISEMLSIFMNHWKKDFKDKYTLLRTEIITWVTSVNQQLQVSFNQNEYFIFKLKCHASYLTLVLMFLVRDVNCTYLEYRTLQTTFEVFMFYINELASCIREKDSGELSSVDKLFKSNDFSRISEYCTKQLYKTFIEFEGKCNLMVSLEFLRLCKNTVFVHLASDRYEKFFFEKSLS
;
A
#
# COMPACT_ATOMS: atom_id res chain seq x y z
N MET A 1 -6.21 -8.71 18.54
CA MET A 1 -5.61 -9.50 17.45
C MET A 1 -6.56 -10.63 17.09
N SER A 2 -6.87 -10.81 15.81
CA SER A 2 -7.62 -11.95 15.29
C SER A 2 -6.81 -12.63 14.18
N ILE A 3 -6.75 -13.96 14.20
CA ILE A 3 -6.15 -14.73 13.11
C ILE A 3 -7.25 -15.04 12.11
N LYS A 4 -7.04 -14.70 10.85
CA LYS A 4 -7.93 -14.98 9.74
C LYS A 4 -7.25 -15.88 8.72
N THR A 5 -7.96 -16.92 8.29
CA THR A 5 -7.48 -17.82 7.24
C THR A 5 -8.10 -17.41 5.91
N PHE A 6 -7.26 -17.23 4.90
CA PHE A 6 -7.66 -16.91 3.53
C PHE A 6 -7.39 -18.10 2.60
N ALA A 7 -8.35 -18.44 1.75
CA ALA A 7 -8.27 -19.52 0.78
C ALA A 7 -8.23 -18.99 -0.65
N PHE A 8 -7.31 -19.52 -1.46
CA PHE A 8 -7.27 -19.25 -2.88
C PHE A 8 -8.49 -19.85 -3.59
N ASN A 9 -9.12 -19.05 -4.45
CA ASN A 9 -10.24 -19.44 -5.27
C ASN A 9 -9.77 -19.79 -6.68
N GLY A 10 -9.67 -21.10 -6.95
CA GLY A 10 -9.25 -21.63 -8.25
C GLY A 10 -10.32 -21.58 -9.36
N TYR A 11 -11.52 -21.07 -9.09
CA TYR A 11 -12.63 -21.09 -10.06
C TYR A 11 -12.68 -19.89 -11.01
N LYS A 12 -11.87 -18.85 -10.76
CA LYS A 12 -11.80 -17.69 -11.65
C LYS A 12 -11.06 -18.04 -12.94
N LYS A 13 -11.43 -17.41 -14.06
CA LYS A 13 -10.84 -17.67 -15.39
C LYS A 13 -9.31 -17.51 -15.36
N GLU A 14 -8.81 -16.56 -14.58
CA GLU A 14 -7.38 -16.21 -14.50
C GLU A 14 -6.64 -16.91 -13.37
N SER A 15 -7.31 -17.81 -12.64
CA SER A 15 -6.73 -18.54 -11.51
C SER A 15 -5.45 -19.27 -11.88
N LYS A 16 -5.31 -19.75 -13.12
CA LYS A 16 -4.07 -20.41 -13.56
C LYS A 16 -2.87 -19.45 -13.55
N ILE A 17 -3.02 -18.26 -14.12
CA ILE A 17 -1.95 -17.25 -14.17
C ILE A 17 -1.62 -16.75 -12.76
N ILE A 18 -2.65 -16.51 -11.95
CA ILE A 18 -2.47 -16.11 -10.56
C ILE A 18 -1.85 -17.23 -9.73
N LEU A 19 -2.17 -18.49 -9.99
CA LEU A 19 -1.56 -19.64 -9.31
C LEU A 19 -0.05 -19.70 -9.56
N GLU A 20 0.37 -19.54 -10.82
CA GLU A 20 1.79 -19.46 -11.18
C GLU A 20 2.49 -18.30 -10.46
N LEU A 21 1.82 -17.14 -10.34
CA LEU A 21 2.35 -15.98 -9.63
C LEU A 21 2.52 -16.25 -8.13
N ILE A 22 1.51 -16.80 -7.46
CA ILE A 22 1.60 -17.08 -6.02
C ILE A 22 2.62 -18.19 -5.73
N GLU A 23 2.78 -19.17 -6.62
CA GLU A 23 3.82 -20.20 -6.54
C GLU A 23 5.23 -19.59 -6.65
N PHE A 24 5.43 -18.65 -7.58
CA PHE A 24 6.70 -17.92 -7.72
C PHE A 24 7.10 -17.18 -6.43
N PHE A 25 6.16 -16.55 -5.74
CA PHE A 25 6.40 -15.88 -4.45
C PHE A 25 6.35 -16.82 -3.24
N GLY A 26 6.13 -18.13 -3.45
CA GLY A 26 6.01 -19.11 -2.38
C GLY A 26 4.85 -18.82 -1.41
N ILE A 27 3.72 -18.33 -1.93
CA ILE A 27 2.49 -18.07 -1.18
C ILE A 27 1.62 -19.33 -1.25
N ASN A 28 1.23 -19.83 -0.08
CA ASN A 28 0.36 -21.00 0.01
C ASN A 28 -1.05 -20.67 -0.47
N GLN A 29 -1.77 -21.66 -1.01
CA GLN A 29 -3.18 -21.52 -1.35
C GLN A 29 -4.09 -21.32 -0.13
N SER A 30 -3.57 -21.55 1.09
CA SER A 30 -4.21 -21.18 2.35
C SER A 30 -3.22 -20.37 3.18
N VAL A 31 -3.59 -19.15 3.56
CA VAL A 31 -2.72 -18.20 4.28
C VAL A 31 -3.41 -17.74 5.56
N ASP A 32 -2.73 -17.90 6.69
CA ASP A 32 -3.17 -17.34 7.97
C ASP A 32 -2.55 -15.97 8.19
N VAL A 33 -3.40 -15.00 8.52
CA VAL A 33 -3.02 -13.60 8.68
C VAL A 33 -3.44 -13.13 10.07
N SER A 34 -2.50 -12.55 10.81
CA SER A 34 -2.80 -11.88 12.07
C SER A 34 -3.26 -10.45 11.77
N LEU A 35 -4.56 -10.20 11.90
CA LEU A 35 -5.11 -8.86 11.79
C LEU A 35 -5.19 -8.20 13.15
N ASN A 36 -4.66 -6.99 13.21
CA ASN A 36 -4.62 -6.20 14.42
C ASN A 36 -5.72 -5.15 14.48
N TYR A 37 -6.00 -4.75 15.72
CA TYR A 37 -7.01 -3.77 16.08
C TYR A 37 -6.46 -2.99 17.27
N PHE A 38 -6.47 -1.66 17.16
CA PHE A 38 -6.15 -0.73 18.23
C PHE A 38 -7.34 0.20 18.40
N ASP A 39 -8.00 0.13 19.55
CA ASP A 39 -9.30 0.75 19.80
C ASP A 39 -9.30 2.25 19.49
N ASP A 40 -8.26 2.96 19.88
CA ASP A 40 -8.11 4.41 19.66
C ASP A 40 -7.97 4.75 18.17
N ILE A 41 -7.06 4.08 17.45
CA ILE A 41 -6.85 4.26 16.00
C ILE A 41 -8.13 3.98 15.24
N ASP A 42 -8.79 2.86 15.53
CA ASP A 42 -9.97 2.43 14.78
C ASP A 42 -11.20 3.28 15.09
N THR A 43 -11.39 3.67 16.36
CA THR A 43 -12.52 4.51 16.76
C THR A 43 -12.42 5.89 16.13
N ILE A 44 -11.24 6.54 16.17
CA ILE A 44 -11.10 7.86 15.56
C ILE A 44 -11.23 7.78 14.02
N SER A 45 -10.71 6.71 13.43
CA SER A 45 -10.74 6.53 11.98
C SER A 45 -12.13 6.24 11.47
N GLN A 46 -12.92 5.41 12.18
CA GLN A 46 -14.33 5.19 11.82
C GLN A 46 -15.12 6.49 11.90
N ARG A 47 -14.93 7.30 12.96
CA ARG A 47 -15.57 8.62 13.09
C ARG A 47 -15.26 9.52 11.89
N VAL A 48 -14.01 9.58 11.45
CA VAL A 48 -13.61 10.37 10.27
C VAL A 48 -14.21 9.81 8.99
N ILE A 49 -14.18 8.48 8.80
CA ILE A 49 -14.76 7.82 7.63
C ILE A 49 -16.25 8.16 7.53
N ASP A 50 -16.98 8.10 8.64
CA ASP A 50 -18.42 8.38 8.69
C ASP A 50 -18.72 9.87 8.46
N GLU A 51 -18.02 10.77 9.18
CA GLU A 51 -18.20 12.23 9.09
C GLU A 51 -17.97 12.75 7.66
N TYR A 52 -16.93 12.25 7.00
CA TYR A 52 -16.54 12.67 5.66
C TYR A 52 -17.13 11.79 4.55
N ASN A 53 -17.88 10.75 4.88
CA ASN A 53 -18.41 9.75 3.94
C ASN A 53 -17.31 9.24 2.99
N LEU A 54 -16.27 8.65 3.57
CA LEU A 54 -15.16 8.01 2.85
C LEU A 54 -15.55 6.59 2.43
N HIS A 55 -15.05 6.13 1.28
CA HIS A 55 -15.36 4.78 0.77
C HIS A 55 -14.43 3.70 1.34
N VAL A 56 -13.37 4.08 2.05
CA VAL A 56 -12.42 3.15 2.64
C VAL A 56 -13.03 2.39 3.82
N LYS A 57 -12.74 1.10 3.93
CA LYS A 57 -13.18 0.23 5.04
C LYS A 57 -12.02 -0.10 5.96
N LEU A 58 -12.25 -0.03 7.27
CA LEU A 58 -11.22 -0.39 8.26
C LEU A 58 -10.70 -1.82 8.09
N SER A 59 -11.55 -2.78 7.71
CA SER A 59 -11.13 -4.16 7.43
C SER A 59 -10.07 -4.24 6.33
N ASP A 60 -10.21 -3.43 5.29
CA ASP A 60 -9.24 -3.38 4.18
C ASP A 60 -7.94 -2.73 4.63
N ILE A 61 -8.01 -1.63 5.41
CA ILE A 61 -6.80 -0.98 5.91
C ILE A 61 -6.03 -1.93 6.85
N ARG A 62 -6.71 -2.68 7.73
CA ARG A 62 -6.09 -3.70 8.59
C ARG A 62 -5.39 -4.78 7.77
N LEU A 63 -6.02 -5.24 6.69
CA LEU A 63 -5.40 -6.21 5.77
C LEU A 63 -4.19 -5.60 5.05
N ASN A 64 -4.27 -4.33 4.62
CA ASN A 64 -3.12 -3.62 4.04
C ASN A 64 -1.98 -3.43 5.04
N ALA A 65 -2.27 -3.23 6.33
CA ALA A 65 -1.23 -3.18 7.35
C ALA A 65 -0.44 -4.49 7.46
N SER A 66 -1.07 -5.64 7.15
CA SER A 66 -0.41 -6.95 7.15
C SER A 66 0.66 -7.14 6.07
N LEU A 67 0.79 -6.19 5.13
CA LEU A 67 1.96 -6.07 4.24
C LEU A 67 3.26 -6.12 5.05
N MET A 68 3.27 -5.39 6.15
CA MET A 68 4.33 -5.42 7.14
C MET A 68 4.04 -6.55 8.13
N PRO A 69 4.88 -7.61 8.18
CA PRO A 69 4.67 -8.71 9.10
C PRO A 69 4.52 -8.25 10.55
N ASP A 70 5.22 -7.20 10.96
CA ASP A 70 5.27 -6.70 12.34
C ASP A 70 4.08 -5.83 12.73
N SER A 71 3.15 -5.56 11.81
CA SER A 71 1.91 -4.81 12.09
C SER A 71 1.09 -5.45 13.22
N HIS A 72 1.20 -6.77 13.40
CA HIS A 72 0.54 -7.48 14.50
C HIS A 72 1.08 -7.12 15.91
N ASN A 73 2.20 -6.41 16.02
CA ASN A 73 2.73 -5.94 17.30
C ASN A 73 3.03 -4.43 17.32
N SER A 74 2.78 -3.71 16.23
CA SER A 74 3.10 -2.29 16.11
C SER A 74 1.88 -1.45 15.78
N SER A 75 1.46 -0.65 16.76
CA SER A 75 0.44 0.37 16.59
C SER A 75 0.88 1.49 15.65
N GLY A 76 2.18 1.78 15.57
CA GLY A 76 2.76 2.76 14.66
C GLY A 76 2.66 2.33 13.19
N ILE A 77 2.91 1.06 12.88
CA ILE A 77 2.67 0.52 11.52
C ILE A 77 1.19 0.60 11.17
N GLN A 78 0.29 0.25 12.10
CA GLN A 78 -1.15 0.36 11.88
C GLN A 78 -1.57 1.81 11.60
N ALA A 79 -1.18 2.75 12.46
CA ALA A 79 -1.46 4.18 12.31
C ALA A 79 -0.93 4.75 10.98
N TYR A 80 0.22 4.25 10.52
CA TYR A 80 0.78 4.64 9.23
C TYR A 80 -0.15 4.26 8.07
N TYR A 81 -0.64 3.01 8.01
CA TYR A 81 -1.53 2.60 6.93
C TYR A 81 -2.88 3.30 6.99
N TYR A 82 -3.38 3.58 8.20
CA TYR A 82 -4.60 4.35 8.38
C TYR A 82 -4.44 5.79 7.90
N PHE A 83 -3.31 6.43 8.24
CA PHE A 83 -2.97 7.74 7.70
C PHE A 83 -2.91 7.70 6.16
N ALA A 84 -2.14 6.78 5.59
CA ALA A 84 -1.92 6.73 4.15
C ALA A 84 -3.22 6.56 3.35
N PHE A 85 -4.16 5.75 3.81
CA PHE A 85 -5.43 5.53 3.10
C PHE A 85 -6.46 6.62 3.38
N ILE A 86 -6.61 7.06 4.64
CA ILE A 86 -7.65 8.03 5.00
C ILE A 86 -7.25 9.44 4.56
N PHE A 87 -6.00 9.85 4.77
CA PHE A 87 -5.57 11.20 4.37
C PHE A 87 -5.47 11.36 2.86
N ASP A 88 -5.15 10.29 2.11
CA ASP A 88 -5.22 10.33 0.64
C ASP A 88 -6.65 10.68 0.20
N ASP A 89 -7.66 9.96 0.69
CA ASP A 89 -9.06 10.25 0.36
C ASP A 89 -9.51 11.65 0.83
N LEU A 90 -9.08 12.08 2.03
CA LEU A 90 -9.41 13.40 2.57
C LEU A 90 -8.81 14.53 1.72
N MET A 91 -7.56 14.41 1.30
CA MET A 91 -6.88 15.42 0.49
C MET A 91 -7.42 15.43 -0.94
N VAL A 92 -7.59 14.26 -1.55
CA VAL A 92 -7.98 14.13 -2.96
C VAL A 92 -9.47 14.40 -3.16
N PHE A 93 -10.35 13.85 -2.31
CA PHE A 93 -11.80 13.88 -2.53
C PHE A 93 -12.56 14.83 -1.61
N LYS A 94 -12.00 15.22 -0.46
CA LYS A 94 -12.68 16.08 0.51
C LYS A 94 -12.05 17.47 0.65
N GLY A 95 -10.98 17.73 -0.10
CA GLY A 95 -10.36 19.07 -0.17
C GLY A 95 -9.68 19.51 1.13
N ILE A 96 -9.22 18.57 1.96
CA ILE A 96 -8.40 18.90 3.12
C ILE A 96 -7.06 19.46 2.65
N ASP A 97 -6.70 20.65 3.13
CA ASP A 97 -5.49 21.34 2.70
C ASP A 97 -4.22 20.60 3.18
N TYR A 98 -3.43 20.13 2.22
CA TYR A 98 -2.15 19.48 2.43
C TYR A 98 -1.16 20.36 3.23
N ILE A 99 -1.22 21.69 3.11
CA ILE A 99 -0.38 22.60 3.90
C ILE A 99 -0.72 22.48 5.38
N ASP A 100 -2.01 22.41 5.70
CA ASP A 100 -2.47 22.25 7.08
C ASP A 100 -2.16 20.84 7.61
N VAL A 101 -2.20 19.81 6.75
CA VAL A 101 -1.71 18.46 7.10
C VAL A 101 -0.20 18.49 7.42
N ILE A 102 0.62 19.13 6.58
CA ILE A 102 2.07 19.27 6.80
C ILE A 102 2.36 20.03 8.09
N LYS A 103 1.69 21.18 8.31
CA LYS A 103 1.82 21.95 9.56
C LYS A 103 1.43 21.08 10.78
N GLY A 104 0.35 20.32 10.68
CA GLY A 104 -0.08 19.38 11.73
C GLY A 104 0.99 18.33 12.03
N LEU A 105 1.55 17.69 11.00
CA LEU A 105 2.66 16.73 11.12
C LEU A 105 3.88 17.38 11.79
N GLU A 106 4.18 18.63 11.46
CA GLU A 106 5.29 19.37 12.04
C GLU A 106 5.04 19.85 13.47
N GLY A 107 3.80 19.79 13.96
CA GLY A 107 3.39 20.33 15.25
C GLY A 107 3.22 21.85 15.24
N ARG A 108 2.99 22.45 14.07
CA ARG A 108 2.72 23.88 13.87
C ARG A 108 1.22 24.17 13.91
N GLU A 109 0.90 25.43 14.17
CA GLU A 109 -0.47 25.94 14.04
C GLU A 109 -1.00 25.70 12.62
N ASN A 110 -2.22 25.17 12.54
CA ASN A 110 -2.88 24.73 11.31
C ASN A 110 -4.39 24.90 11.45
N ASN A 111 -5.11 24.87 10.33
CA ASN A 111 -6.56 25.00 10.30
C ASN A 111 -7.27 23.67 10.03
N LEU A 112 -6.66 22.53 10.39
CA LEU A 112 -7.32 21.24 10.22
C LEU A 112 -8.61 21.21 11.05
N PRO A 113 -9.71 20.65 10.50
CA PRO A 113 -10.91 20.38 11.28
C PRO A 113 -10.60 19.63 12.58
N PRO A 114 -11.28 19.92 13.70
CA PRO A 114 -10.94 19.36 15.01
C PRO A 114 -10.80 17.83 15.02
N LEU A 115 -11.69 17.13 14.31
CA LEU A 115 -11.68 15.66 14.22
C LEU A 115 -10.45 15.14 13.45
N ILE A 116 -10.02 15.82 12.39
CA ILE A 116 -8.83 15.45 11.62
C ILE A 116 -7.57 15.75 12.42
N SER A 117 -7.55 16.87 13.15
CA SER A 117 -6.46 17.23 14.04
C SER A 117 -6.30 16.22 15.20
N GLU A 118 -7.42 15.79 15.79
CA GLU A 118 -7.48 14.71 16.80
C GLU A 118 -6.89 13.41 16.24
N MET A 119 -7.34 12.96 15.06
CA MET A 119 -6.83 11.78 14.39
C MET A 119 -5.32 11.85 14.11
N LEU A 120 -4.85 12.98 13.57
CA LEU A 120 -3.43 13.18 13.27
C LEU A 120 -2.56 13.08 14.53
N SER A 121 -3.02 13.70 15.62
CA SER A 121 -2.34 13.65 16.92
C SER A 121 -2.23 12.21 17.45
N ILE A 122 -3.32 11.43 17.37
CA ILE A 122 -3.34 10.01 17.77
C ILE A 122 -2.30 9.24 16.96
N PHE A 123 -2.32 9.34 15.62
CA PHE A 123 -1.38 8.63 14.76
C PHE A 123 0.08 8.99 15.06
N MET A 124 0.37 10.29 15.22
CA MET A 124 1.71 10.75 15.58
C MET A 124 2.18 10.22 16.93
N ASN A 125 1.28 10.04 17.91
CA ASN A 125 1.63 9.47 19.20
C ASN A 125 2.03 7.99 19.08
N HIS A 126 1.33 7.20 18.28
CA HIS A 126 1.73 5.82 17.99
C HIS A 126 3.07 5.75 17.26
N TRP A 127 3.30 6.65 16.29
CA TRP A 127 4.58 6.71 15.58
C TRP A 127 5.74 7.07 16.52
N LYS A 128 5.56 8.06 17.40
CA LYS A 128 6.58 8.43 18.40
C LYS A 128 6.88 7.28 19.35
N LYS A 129 5.85 6.57 19.81
CA LYS A 129 5.97 5.44 20.73
C LYS A 129 6.76 4.29 20.11
N ASP A 130 6.40 3.88 18.89
CA ASP A 130 6.95 2.67 18.28
C ASP A 130 8.28 2.93 17.57
N PHE A 131 8.43 4.07 16.89
CA PHE A 131 9.64 4.38 16.09
C PHE A 131 10.69 5.20 16.84
N LYS A 132 10.37 5.78 18.01
CA LYS A 132 11.32 6.47 18.90
C LYS A 132 12.21 7.48 18.16
N ASP A 133 13.52 7.28 18.15
CA ASP A 133 14.51 8.12 17.47
C ASP A 133 14.34 8.15 15.94
N LYS A 134 13.76 7.10 15.36
CA LYS A 134 13.43 7.01 13.93
C LYS A 134 12.13 7.73 13.55
N TYR A 135 11.35 8.23 14.51
CA TYR A 135 10.10 8.95 14.26
C TYR A 135 10.28 10.14 13.31
N THR A 136 11.35 10.91 13.49
CA THR A 136 11.62 12.09 12.66
C THR A 136 11.78 11.72 11.19
N LEU A 137 12.46 10.60 10.90
CA LEU A 137 12.62 10.10 9.54
C LEU A 137 11.27 9.70 8.93
N LEU A 138 10.47 8.88 9.64
CA LEU A 138 9.14 8.51 9.16
C LEU A 138 8.28 9.74 8.85
N ARG A 139 8.26 10.71 9.77
CA ARG A 139 7.50 11.95 9.58
C ARG A 139 7.95 12.72 8.34
N THR A 140 9.26 12.86 8.13
CA THR A 140 9.81 13.55 6.96
C THR A 140 9.41 12.87 5.66
N GLU A 141 9.45 11.54 5.61
CA GLU A 141 9.04 10.79 4.43
C GLU A 141 7.52 10.94 4.18
N ILE A 142 6.69 10.92 5.23
CA ILE A 142 5.25 11.20 5.12
C ILE A 142 4.98 12.61 4.56
N ILE A 143 5.69 13.64 5.03
CA ILE A 143 5.57 15.01 4.52
C ILE A 143 5.95 15.07 3.03
N THR A 144 7.02 14.37 2.63
CA THR A 144 7.44 14.27 1.23
C THR A 144 6.36 13.64 0.35
N TRP A 145 5.69 12.59 0.84
CA TRP A 145 4.56 11.99 0.16
C TRP A 145 3.37 12.95 0.05
N VAL A 146 2.93 13.57 1.14
CA VAL A 146 1.82 14.56 1.14
C VAL A 146 2.09 15.69 0.14
N THR A 147 3.34 16.16 0.07
CA THR A 147 3.77 17.18 -0.88
C THR A 147 3.65 16.70 -2.33
N SER A 148 4.01 15.44 -2.58
CA SER A 148 3.94 14.81 -3.91
C SER A 148 2.49 14.61 -4.38
N VAL A 149 1.59 14.18 -3.48
CA VAL A 149 0.14 14.07 -3.76
C VAL A 149 -0.44 15.43 -4.14
N ASN A 150 -0.07 16.49 -3.41
CA ASN A 150 -0.52 17.83 -3.76
C ASN A 150 -0.05 18.27 -5.16
N GLN A 151 1.22 18.04 -5.50
CA GLN A 151 1.74 18.32 -6.83
C GLN A 151 0.96 17.56 -7.92
N GLN A 152 0.46 16.36 -7.61
CA GLN A 152 -0.41 15.59 -8.51
C GLN A 152 -1.70 16.36 -8.83
N LEU A 153 -2.30 16.99 -7.82
CA LEU A 153 -3.59 17.68 -7.94
C LEU A 153 -3.46 19.04 -8.65
N GLN A 154 -2.29 19.67 -8.58
CA GLN A 154 -2.08 21.04 -9.10
C GLN A 154 -1.59 21.09 -10.55
N VAL A 155 -0.99 20.01 -11.06
CA VAL A 155 -0.29 20.01 -12.36
C VAL A 155 -1.04 19.18 -13.40
N SER A 156 -1.20 19.74 -14.59
CA SER A 156 -1.66 18.99 -15.77
C SER A 156 -0.48 18.24 -16.38
N PHE A 157 -0.46 16.93 -16.23
CA PHE A 157 0.55 16.07 -16.83
C PHE A 157 0.08 15.51 -18.18
N ASN A 158 1.00 15.41 -19.15
CA ASN A 158 0.75 14.54 -20.31
C ASN A 158 0.82 13.06 -19.91
N GLN A 159 0.42 12.14 -20.79
CA GLN A 159 0.32 10.72 -20.45
C GLN A 159 1.64 10.09 -19.94
N ASN A 160 2.78 10.48 -20.49
CA ASN A 160 4.09 9.97 -20.07
C ASN A 160 4.55 10.60 -18.76
N GLU A 161 4.34 11.90 -18.60
CA GLU A 161 4.62 12.61 -17.36
C GLU A 161 3.75 12.09 -16.22
N TYR A 162 2.48 11.80 -16.49
CA TYR A 162 1.55 11.24 -15.53
C TYR A 162 2.03 9.88 -15.04
N PHE A 163 2.52 9.02 -15.95
CA PHE A 163 3.08 7.72 -15.57
C PHE A 163 4.32 7.88 -14.66
N ILE A 164 5.26 8.74 -15.04
CA ILE A 164 6.48 9.01 -14.25
C ILE A 164 6.14 9.63 -12.89
N PHE A 165 5.14 10.52 -12.86
CA PHE A 165 4.75 11.24 -11.66
C PHE A 165 3.91 10.38 -10.71
N LYS A 166 3.04 9.51 -11.25
CA LYS A 166 2.24 8.55 -10.49
C LYS A 166 3.13 7.62 -9.65
N LEU A 167 4.29 7.21 -10.17
CA LEU A 167 5.28 6.43 -9.39
C LEU A 167 5.75 7.15 -8.12
N LYS A 168 5.86 8.49 -8.12
CA LYS A 168 6.24 9.29 -6.94
C LYS A 168 5.10 9.47 -5.94
N CYS A 169 3.85 9.40 -6.41
CA CYS A 169 2.67 9.61 -5.57
C CYS A 169 2.20 8.33 -4.88
N HIS A 170 2.64 7.16 -5.37
CA HIS A 170 2.43 5.92 -4.62
C HIS A 170 3.21 5.99 -3.30
N ALA A 171 2.48 5.93 -2.18
CA ALA A 171 3.05 5.71 -0.84
C ALA A 171 3.75 4.33 -0.70
N SER A 172 3.99 3.62 -1.80
CA SER A 172 4.70 2.34 -1.81
C SER A 172 6.11 2.47 -1.24
N TYR A 173 6.86 3.50 -1.64
CA TYR A 173 8.22 3.69 -1.11
C TYR A 173 8.24 3.90 0.41
N LEU A 174 7.17 4.46 1.00
CA LEU A 174 7.04 4.60 2.45
C LEU A 174 6.88 3.23 3.16
N THR A 175 6.28 2.24 2.48
CA THR A 175 6.28 0.85 2.99
C THR A 175 7.69 0.26 3.01
N LEU A 176 8.51 0.57 2.00
CA LEU A 176 9.93 0.19 1.99
C LEU A 176 10.70 0.92 3.11
N VAL A 177 10.41 2.20 3.38
CA VAL A 177 10.97 2.93 4.53
C VAL A 177 10.60 2.21 5.83
N LEU A 178 9.32 1.86 6.04
CA LEU A 178 8.90 1.11 7.22
C LEU A 178 9.66 -0.21 7.40
N MET A 179 9.92 -0.94 6.31
CA MET A 179 10.77 -2.13 6.35
C MET A 179 12.13 -1.80 6.97
N PHE A 180 12.82 -0.76 6.52
CA PHE A 180 14.11 -0.35 7.09
C PHE A 180 14.02 0.24 8.51
N LEU A 181 12.88 0.85 8.88
CA LEU A 181 12.72 1.37 10.25
C LEU A 181 12.56 0.24 11.26
N VAL A 182 11.84 -0.81 10.87
CA VAL A 182 11.48 -1.95 11.73
C VAL A 182 12.56 -3.03 11.69
N ARG A 183 13.21 -3.23 10.55
CA ARG A 183 14.28 -4.20 10.36
C ARG A 183 15.62 -3.54 10.60
N ASP A 184 16.45 -4.17 11.42
CA ASP A 184 17.83 -3.77 11.64
C ASP A 184 18.72 -4.28 10.48
N VAL A 185 18.40 -3.86 9.26
CA VAL A 185 19.13 -4.21 8.03
C VAL A 185 19.75 -2.96 7.43
N ASN A 186 21.06 -3.03 7.16
CA ASN A 186 21.80 -1.96 6.55
C ASN A 186 21.85 -2.16 5.03
N CYS A 187 21.62 -1.07 4.29
CA CYS A 187 21.84 -1.01 2.86
C CYS A 187 22.69 0.20 2.51
N THR A 188 23.42 0.11 1.40
CA THR A 188 24.07 1.25 0.76
C THR A 188 23.04 2.13 0.07
N TYR A 189 23.41 3.39 -0.21
CA TYR A 189 22.57 4.30 -0.97
C TYR A 189 22.16 3.73 -2.34
N LEU A 190 23.08 3.05 -3.04
CA LEU A 190 22.79 2.45 -4.34
C LEU A 190 21.77 1.31 -4.22
N GLU A 191 21.94 0.43 -3.23
CA GLU A 191 20.99 -0.65 -2.94
C GLU A 191 19.60 -0.09 -2.61
N TYR A 192 19.52 0.94 -1.75
CA TYR A 192 18.26 1.60 -1.43
C TYR A 192 17.55 2.13 -2.69
N ARG A 193 18.28 2.83 -3.58
CA ARG A 193 17.70 3.37 -4.82
C ARG A 193 17.27 2.28 -5.78
N THR A 194 18.01 1.17 -5.87
CA THR A 194 17.60 -0.01 -6.63
C THR A 194 16.31 -0.59 -6.06
N LEU A 195 16.24 -0.85 -4.75
CA LEU A 195 15.05 -1.39 -4.08
C LEU A 195 13.84 -0.50 -4.25
N GLN A 196 14.01 0.82 -4.07
CA GLN A 196 12.94 1.79 -4.28
C GLN A 196 12.37 1.70 -5.69
N THR A 197 13.23 1.75 -6.72
CA THR A 197 12.80 1.68 -8.11
C THR A 197 12.13 0.34 -8.42
N THR A 198 12.73 -0.76 -7.98
CA THR A 198 12.17 -2.11 -8.13
C THR A 198 10.80 -2.21 -7.45
N PHE A 199 10.65 -1.67 -6.24
CA PHE A 199 9.40 -1.74 -5.49
C PHE A 199 8.31 -0.86 -6.10
N GLU A 200 8.63 0.33 -6.57
CA GLU A 200 7.68 1.22 -7.25
C GLU A 200 7.13 0.56 -8.52
N VAL A 201 8.01 -0.05 -9.35
CA VAL A 201 7.61 -0.80 -10.55
C VAL A 201 6.76 -2.03 -10.19
N PHE A 202 7.19 -2.78 -9.18
CA PHE A 202 6.44 -3.94 -8.67
C PHE A 202 5.04 -3.54 -8.18
N MET A 203 4.96 -2.49 -7.36
CA MET A 203 3.71 -1.96 -6.82
C MET A 203 2.78 -1.43 -7.91
N PHE A 204 3.34 -0.82 -8.97
CA PHE A 204 2.54 -0.42 -10.13
C PHE A 204 1.87 -1.64 -10.78
N TYR A 205 2.64 -2.67 -11.14
CA TYR A 205 2.08 -3.83 -11.86
C TYR A 205 1.17 -4.71 -11.00
N ILE A 206 1.42 -4.87 -9.70
CA ILE A 206 0.52 -5.64 -8.83
C ILE A 206 -0.80 -4.88 -8.59
N ASN A 207 -0.75 -3.54 -8.47
CA ASN A 207 -1.95 -2.72 -8.40
C ASN A 207 -2.76 -2.83 -9.69
N GLU A 208 -2.14 -2.65 -10.85
CA GLU A 208 -2.85 -2.77 -12.14
C GLU A 208 -3.42 -4.18 -12.31
N LEU A 209 -2.66 -5.24 -11.99
CA LEU A 209 -3.17 -6.62 -12.02
C LEU A 209 -4.44 -6.80 -11.17
N ALA A 210 -4.45 -6.23 -9.96
CA ALA A 210 -5.53 -6.38 -8.98
C ALA A 210 -6.73 -5.44 -9.26
N SER A 211 -6.47 -4.23 -9.78
CA SER A 211 -7.48 -3.19 -10.06
C SER A 211 -8.19 -3.39 -11.38
N CYS A 212 -7.48 -3.81 -12.45
CA CYS A 212 -8.05 -4.02 -13.78
C CYS A 212 -9.23 -5.01 -13.75
N ILE A 213 -9.20 -5.98 -12.85
CA ILE A 213 -10.27 -6.97 -12.73
C ILE A 213 -11.55 -6.36 -12.16
N ARG A 214 -11.40 -5.55 -11.11
CA ARG A 214 -12.51 -4.82 -10.49
C ARG A 214 -13.10 -3.80 -11.48
N GLU A 215 -12.22 -3.11 -12.21
CA GLU A 215 -12.58 -1.99 -13.07
C GLU A 215 -13.27 -2.43 -14.37
N LYS A 216 -13.15 -3.70 -14.76
CA LYS A 216 -13.76 -4.33 -15.94
C LYS A 216 -15.24 -3.98 -16.13
N ASP A 217 -16.02 -3.93 -15.05
CA ASP A 217 -17.47 -3.71 -15.10
C ASP A 217 -17.86 -2.25 -14.77
N SER A 218 -16.88 -1.39 -14.44
CA SER A 218 -17.11 0.00 -14.00
C SER A 218 -16.96 1.04 -15.11
N GLY A 219 -16.35 0.67 -16.24
CA GLY A 219 -16.02 1.59 -17.34
C GLY A 219 -14.78 2.45 -17.09
N GLU A 220 -14.13 2.32 -15.93
CA GLU A 220 -12.82 2.91 -15.66
C GLU A 220 -11.73 2.15 -16.44
N LEU A 221 -10.92 2.85 -17.23
CA LEU A 221 -9.82 2.25 -17.99
C LEU A 221 -8.53 2.39 -17.18
N SER A 222 -7.95 1.26 -16.79
CA SER A 222 -6.63 1.22 -16.14
C SER A 222 -5.53 1.80 -17.03
N SER A 223 -4.36 2.04 -16.44
CA SER A 223 -3.21 2.56 -17.20
C SER A 223 -2.75 1.55 -18.25
N VAL A 224 -2.88 0.25 -17.96
CA VAL A 224 -2.54 -0.86 -18.86
C VAL A 224 -3.62 -1.10 -19.93
N ASP A 225 -4.91 -0.90 -19.63
CA ASP A 225 -5.99 -0.94 -20.63
C ASP A 225 -5.72 0.05 -21.77
N LYS A 226 -5.28 1.27 -21.40
CA LYS A 226 -4.93 2.33 -22.35
C LYS A 226 -3.75 1.95 -23.24
N LEU A 227 -2.80 1.15 -22.73
CA LEU A 227 -1.65 0.66 -23.51
C LEU A 227 -2.07 -0.37 -24.57
N PHE A 228 -2.99 -1.27 -24.23
CA PHE A 228 -3.40 -2.34 -25.14
C PHE A 228 -4.58 -1.97 -26.04
N LYS A 229 -5.31 -0.87 -25.75
CA LYS A 229 -6.57 -0.50 -26.44
C LYS A 229 -7.55 -1.67 -26.51
N SER A 230 -7.60 -2.48 -25.45
CA SER A 230 -8.27 -3.77 -25.43
C SER A 230 -8.86 -4.02 -24.06
N ASN A 231 -10.10 -4.51 -24.01
CA ASN A 231 -10.73 -4.98 -22.77
C ASN A 231 -10.43 -6.48 -22.51
N ASP A 232 -9.40 -7.04 -23.15
CA ASP A 232 -8.98 -8.42 -22.92
C ASP A 232 -8.17 -8.55 -21.64
N PHE A 233 -8.90 -8.79 -20.56
CA PHE A 233 -8.36 -8.92 -19.22
C PHE A 233 -7.31 -10.05 -19.09
N SER A 234 -7.45 -11.15 -19.84
CA SER A 234 -6.48 -12.25 -19.76
C SER A 234 -5.10 -11.79 -20.25
N ARG A 235 -5.04 -10.97 -21.30
CA ARG A 235 -3.81 -10.37 -21.81
C ARG A 235 -3.16 -9.40 -20.81
N ILE A 236 -3.96 -8.64 -20.07
CA ILE A 236 -3.47 -7.71 -19.03
C ILE A 236 -2.88 -8.48 -17.86
N SER A 237 -3.58 -9.52 -17.40
CA SER A 237 -3.10 -10.36 -16.30
C SER A 237 -1.77 -11.05 -16.64
N GLU A 238 -1.64 -11.58 -17.87
CA GLU A 238 -0.39 -12.15 -18.36
C GLU A 238 0.73 -11.10 -18.46
N TYR A 239 0.43 -9.92 -18.99
CA TYR A 239 1.42 -8.86 -19.14
C TYR A 239 1.95 -8.39 -17.79
N CYS A 240 1.06 -8.05 -16.85
CA CYS A 240 1.45 -7.59 -15.52
C CYS A 240 2.25 -8.68 -14.80
N THR A 241 1.80 -9.94 -14.84
CA THR A 241 2.52 -11.08 -14.25
C THR A 241 3.92 -11.24 -14.85
N LYS A 242 4.08 -11.13 -16.17
CA LYS A 242 5.39 -11.16 -16.84
C LYS A 242 6.30 -9.99 -16.42
N GLN A 243 5.74 -8.79 -16.26
CA GLN A 243 6.52 -7.64 -15.79
C GLN A 243 6.96 -7.83 -14.34
N LEU A 244 6.09 -8.36 -13.47
CA LEU A 244 6.46 -8.71 -12.09
C LEU A 244 7.64 -9.68 -12.08
N TYR A 245 7.59 -10.79 -12.84
CA TYR A 245 8.72 -11.73 -12.93
C TYR A 245 10.00 -11.07 -13.43
N LYS A 246 9.90 -10.27 -14.50
CA LYS A 246 11.04 -9.55 -15.07
C LYS A 246 11.70 -8.64 -14.03
N THR A 247 10.90 -7.89 -13.27
CA THR A 247 11.38 -7.00 -12.20
C THR A 247 12.19 -7.75 -11.14
N PHE A 248 11.79 -8.97 -10.75
CA PHE A 248 12.55 -9.76 -9.76
C PHE A 248 13.78 -10.44 -10.33
N ILE A 249 13.73 -10.91 -11.59
CA ILE A 249 14.91 -11.45 -12.26
C ILE A 249 15.99 -10.38 -12.41
N GLU A 250 15.62 -9.14 -12.76
CA GLU A 250 16.56 -8.02 -12.87
C GLU A 250 17.12 -7.55 -11.51
N PHE A 251 16.39 -7.80 -10.42
CA PHE A 251 16.79 -7.50 -9.04
C PHE A 251 17.78 -8.52 -8.47
N GLU A 252 17.83 -9.75 -9.00
CA GLU A 252 18.65 -10.83 -8.44
C GLU A 252 20.14 -10.42 -8.34
N GLY A 253 20.72 -10.60 -7.15
CA GLY A 253 22.12 -10.29 -6.87
C GLY A 253 22.48 -8.79 -6.80
N LYS A 254 21.50 -7.87 -6.81
CA LYS A 254 21.73 -6.41 -6.75
C LYS A 254 21.88 -5.85 -5.34
N CYS A 255 21.52 -6.62 -4.32
CA CYS A 255 21.60 -6.21 -2.92
C CYS A 255 22.21 -7.31 -2.06
N ASN A 256 22.68 -6.95 -0.87
CA ASN A 256 23.11 -7.92 0.12
C ASN A 256 21.98 -8.88 0.50
N LEU A 257 22.35 -10.07 0.98
CA LEU A 257 21.43 -11.16 1.23
C LEU A 257 20.32 -10.78 2.23
N MET A 258 20.67 -10.12 3.34
CA MET A 258 19.71 -9.79 4.39
C MET A 258 18.65 -8.79 3.91
N VAL A 259 19.08 -7.75 3.20
CA VAL A 259 18.17 -6.76 2.62
C VAL A 259 17.30 -7.41 1.53
N SER A 260 17.88 -8.29 0.72
CA SER A 260 17.14 -9.02 -0.32
C SER A 260 16.05 -9.91 0.27
N LEU A 261 16.33 -10.61 1.37
CA LEU A 261 15.35 -11.48 2.04
C LEU A 261 14.19 -10.69 2.64
N GLU A 262 14.47 -9.56 3.32
CA GLU A 262 13.42 -8.70 3.86
C GLU A 262 12.58 -8.07 2.74
N PHE A 263 13.22 -7.65 1.65
CA PHE A 263 12.53 -7.10 0.49
C PHE A 263 11.63 -8.14 -0.20
N LEU A 264 12.12 -9.36 -0.42
CA LEU A 264 11.32 -10.45 -0.99
C LEU A 264 10.15 -10.83 -0.10
N ARG A 265 10.34 -10.80 1.23
CA ARG A 265 9.25 -11.01 2.20
C ARG A 265 8.18 -9.93 2.11
N LEU A 266 8.59 -8.66 1.99
CA LEU A 266 7.67 -7.55 1.77
C LEU A 266 6.87 -7.76 0.48
N CYS A 267 7.54 -8.06 -0.63
CA CYS A 267 6.90 -8.29 -1.93
C CYS A 267 5.94 -9.48 -1.92
N LYS A 268 6.31 -10.59 -1.25
CA LYS A 268 5.43 -11.74 -1.04
C LYS A 268 4.13 -11.34 -0.35
N ASN A 269 4.22 -10.57 0.74
CA ASN A 269 3.04 -10.09 1.46
C ASN A 269 2.21 -9.13 0.60
N THR A 270 2.87 -8.29 -0.21
CA THR A 270 2.20 -7.43 -1.18
C THR A 270 1.33 -8.18 -2.15
N VAL A 271 1.85 -9.23 -2.79
CA VAL A 271 1.06 -10.05 -3.72
C VAL A 271 -0.16 -10.63 -2.99
N PHE A 272 0.03 -11.21 -1.81
CA PHE A 272 -1.07 -11.77 -1.04
C PHE A 272 -2.16 -10.72 -0.72
N VAL A 273 -1.78 -9.59 -0.12
CA VAL A 273 -2.72 -8.54 0.31
C VAL A 273 -3.50 -7.97 -0.87
N HIS A 274 -2.85 -7.69 -2.00
CA HIS A 274 -3.53 -7.16 -3.18
C HIS A 274 -4.53 -8.17 -3.76
N LEU A 275 -4.22 -9.46 -3.69
CA LEU A 275 -5.12 -10.54 -4.13
C LEU A 275 -6.18 -10.92 -3.08
N ALA A 276 -6.13 -10.36 -1.86
CA ALA A 276 -7.04 -10.68 -0.75
C ALA A 276 -7.95 -9.52 -0.32
N SER A 277 -7.65 -8.28 -0.76
CA SER A 277 -8.34 -7.06 -0.34
C SER A 277 -9.64 -6.78 -1.11
N ASP A 278 -10.68 -6.28 -0.43
CA ASP A 278 -11.96 -5.89 -1.08
C ASP A 278 -11.79 -4.69 -2.01
N ARG A 279 -10.69 -3.93 -1.87
CA ARG A 279 -10.36 -2.85 -2.80
C ARG A 279 -10.10 -3.36 -4.22
N TYR A 280 -9.76 -4.64 -4.38
CA TYR A 280 -9.35 -5.28 -5.64
C TYR A 280 -10.18 -6.54 -5.92
N GLU A 281 -9.93 -7.19 -7.05
CA GLU A 281 -10.48 -8.54 -7.25
C GLU A 281 -9.81 -9.54 -6.31
N LYS A 282 -10.63 -10.14 -5.44
CA LYS A 282 -10.19 -11.17 -4.51
C LYS A 282 -9.95 -12.50 -5.21
N PHE A 283 -8.73 -13.00 -5.19
CA PHE A 283 -8.43 -14.42 -5.40
C PHE A 283 -8.32 -15.18 -4.09
N PHE A 284 -8.13 -14.47 -2.98
CA PHE A 284 -8.14 -15.02 -1.64
C PHE A 284 -9.39 -14.60 -0.88
N PHE A 285 -10.13 -15.57 -0.34
CA PHE A 285 -11.36 -15.34 0.41
C PHE A 285 -11.17 -15.80 1.86
N GLU A 286 -11.64 -14.98 2.80
CA GLU A 286 -11.69 -15.38 4.20
C GLU A 286 -12.54 -16.65 4.34
N LYS A 287 -11.96 -17.74 4.87
CA LYS A 287 -12.73 -18.93 5.22
C LYS A 287 -13.60 -18.56 6.41
N SER A 288 -14.92 -18.61 6.24
CA SER A 288 -15.83 -18.65 7.38
C SER A 288 -15.52 -19.92 8.17
N LEU A 289 -15.15 -19.77 9.45
CA LEU A 289 -15.13 -20.88 10.39
C LEU A 289 -16.58 -21.35 10.54
N SER A 290 -16.91 -22.46 9.85
CA SER A 290 -18.18 -23.18 10.01
C SER A 290 -18.28 -23.80 11.38
#